data_AF-A0A833A2Y2-F1
#
_entry.id   AF-A0A833A2Y2-F1
#
_cell.length_a   1.000
_cell.length_b   1.000
_cell.length_c   1.000
_cell.angle_alpha   90.00
_cell.angle_beta   90.00
_cell.angle_gamma   90.00
#
_symmetry.space_group_name_H-M   'P 1'
#
loop_
_entity.id
_entity.type
_entity.pdbx_description
1 polymer ?
#
loop_
_entity_poly.entity_id
_entity_poly.type
_entity_poly.pdbx_seq_one_letter_code
_entity_poly.pdbx_strand_id
1 'polypeptide(L)'
;MREFDTETLQMLRVFEDITGAQVRDCILDKTNSSVVFIVFPGQMGLAIGKNGMNIKMAEKLLGKHIKVFEYSEDVKQFVKNLIPFAKRIEIKNDKIIVWAEPQKKGKIIGKGGSNIKLIRKIIERNCKIKQIEVR
;
A
#
# COMPACT_ATOMS: atom_id res chain seq x y z
N MET A 1 -5.36 1.16 18.52
CA MET A 1 -3.88 1.17 18.46
C MET A 1 -3.49 0.33 17.24
N ARG A 2 -2.53 0.75 16.40
CA ARG A 2 -2.08 -0.12 15.28
C ARG A 2 -1.30 -1.26 15.92
N GLU A 3 -1.80 -2.48 15.82
CA GLU A 3 -1.06 -3.65 16.29
C GLU A 3 -0.10 -4.10 15.18
N PHE A 4 1.18 -4.01 15.50
CA PHE A 4 2.25 -4.64 14.75
C PHE A 4 2.69 -5.86 15.56
N ASP A 5 2.67 -7.03 14.93
CA ASP A 5 3.32 -8.21 15.50
C ASP A 5 4.85 -8.06 15.45
N THR A 6 5.58 -8.93 16.15
CA THR A 6 7.04 -8.87 16.20
C THR A 6 7.68 -8.93 14.80
N GLU A 7 7.11 -9.71 13.89
CA GLU A 7 7.57 -9.84 12.50
C GLU A 7 7.47 -8.49 11.76
N THR A 8 6.31 -7.83 11.82
CA THR A 8 6.09 -6.54 11.15
C THR A 8 6.91 -5.41 11.77
N LEU A 9 7.15 -5.43 13.08
CA LEU A 9 8.05 -4.47 13.75
C LEU A 9 9.51 -4.61 13.28
N GLN A 10 10.00 -5.84 13.14
CA GLN A 10 11.35 -6.10 12.62
C GLN A 10 11.48 -5.63 11.17
N MET A 11 10.50 -5.96 10.32
CA MET A 11 10.49 -5.52 8.91
C MET A 11 10.46 -4.01 8.77
N LEU A 12 9.68 -3.33 9.62
CA LEU A 12 9.61 -1.88 9.65
C LEU A 12 10.98 -1.29 9.95
N ARG A 13 11.65 -1.73 11.02
CA ARG A 13 12.99 -1.21 11.39
C ARG A 13 14.00 -1.41 10.28
N VAL A 14 14.08 -2.61 9.73
CA VAL A 14 15.02 -2.91 8.62
C VAL A 14 14.73 -2.01 7.42
N PHE A 15 13.47 -1.77 7.08
CA PHE A 15 13.12 -0.90 5.96
C PHE A 15 13.50 0.57 6.23
N GLU A 16 13.21 1.09 7.43
CA GLU A 16 13.59 2.46 7.81
C GLU A 16 15.12 2.64 7.83
N ASP A 17 15.87 1.67 8.37
CA ASP A 17 17.33 1.71 8.45
C ASP A 17 17.99 1.73 7.06
N ILE A 18 17.45 0.96 6.10
CA ILE A 18 17.98 0.90 4.73
C ILE A 18 17.62 2.17 3.96
N THR A 19 16.37 2.61 4.08
CA THR A 19 15.81 3.61 3.16
C THR A 19 15.92 5.04 3.68
N GLY A 20 16.04 5.21 5.01
CA GLY A 20 15.89 6.49 5.70
C GLY A 20 14.47 7.07 5.65
N ALA A 21 13.51 6.35 5.06
CA ALA A 21 12.14 6.79 4.90
C ALA A 21 11.32 6.48 6.16
N GLN A 22 10.56 7.46 6.64
CA GLN A 22 9.66 7.24 7.78
C GLN A 22 8.42 6.44 7.36
N VAL A 23 8.17 5.33 8.04
CA VAL A 23 7.05 4.41 7.75
C VAL A 23 5.89 4.69 8.69
N ARG A 24 4.69 4.83 8.11
CA ARG A 24 3.42 4.99 8.82
C ARG A 24 2.77 3.64 9.13
N ASP A 25 2.76 2.73 8.17
CA ASP A 25 2.12 1.42 8.32
C ASP A 25 2.91 0.32 7.61
N CYS A 26 2.83 -0.89 8.14
CA CYS A 26 3.47 -2.09 7.61
C CYS A 26 2.43 -3.22 7.62
N ILE A 27 2.20 -3.80 6.45
CA ILE A 27 1.19 -4.84 6.25
C ILE A 27 1.81 -6.01 5.53
N LEU A 28 1.87 -7.15 6.24
CA LEU A 28 2.25 -8.41 5.63
C LEU A 28 1.10 -8.95 4.77
N ASP A 29 1.41 -9.21 3.50
CA ASP A 29 0.57 -9.93 2.55
C ASP A 29 1.10 -11.36 2.41
N LYS A 30 0.64 -12.22 3.32
CA LYS A 30 1.00 -13.64 3.36
C LYS A 30 0.60 -14.39 2.09
N THR A 31 -0.39 -13.91 1.34
CA THR A 31 -0.87 -14.58 0.13
C THR A 31 0.11 -14.45 -1.04
N ASN A 32 0.81 -13.31 -1.14
CA ASN A 32 1.74 -13.04 -2.24
C ASN A 32 3.22 -13.01 -1.80
N SER A 33 3.53 -13.47 -0.59
CA SER A 33 4.87 -13.34 0.03
C SER A 33 5.45 -11.92 -0.14
N SER A 34 4.62 -10.92 0.10
CA SER A 34 4.98 -9.51 -0.05
C SER A 34 4.70 -8.74 1.23
N VAL A 35 5.44 -7.65 1.43
CA VAL A 35 5.22 -6.69 2.51
C VAL A 35 4.88 -5.35 1.88
N VAL A 36 3.87 -4.69 2.44
CA VAL A 36 3.46 -3.34 2.04
C VAL A 36 3.90 -2.36 3.10
N PHE A 37 4.68 -1.37 2.70
CA PHE A 37 4.99 -0.20 3.51
C PHE A 37 4.16 1.00 3.05
N ILE A 38 3.48 1.63 4.00
CA ILE A 38 2.85 2.92 3.82
C ILE A 38 3.78 3.94 4.44
N VAL A 39 4.36 4.83 3.64
CA VAL A 39 5.29 5.87 4.11
C VAL A 39 4.56 7.20 4.31
N PHE A 40 5.13 8.09 5.13
CA PHE A 40 4.58 9.44 5.27
C PHE A 40 4.70 10.26 3.98
N PRO A 41 3.87 11.31 3.80
CA PRO A 41 3.98 12.21 2.66
C PRO A 41 5.41 12.76 2.48
N GLY A 42 5.91 12.76 1.24
CA GLY A 42 7.25 13.21 0.88
C GLY A 42 8.35 12.14 1.04
N GLN A 43 8.05 10.99 1.65
CA GLN A 43 9.04 9.94 1.92
C GLN A 43 9.23 8.97 0.75
N MET A 44 8.37 9.02 -0.27
CA MET A 44 8.38 8.07 -1.40
C MET A 44 9.72 8.04 -2.14
N GLY A 45 10.36 9.19 -2.34
CA GLY A 45 11.66 9.29 -3.00
C GLY A 45 12.78 8.58 -2.23
N LEU A 46 12.82 8.78 -0.90
CA LEU A 46 13.78 8.10 0.00
C LEU A 46 13.52 6.59 0.03
N ALA A 47 12.25 6.20 0.13
CA ALA A 47 11.84 4.80 0.16
C ALA A 47 12.28 4.06 -1.12
N ILE A 48 12.14 4.68 -2.29
CA ILE A 48 12.54 4.10 -3.58
C ILE A 48 14.08 4.09 -3.72
N GLY A 49 14.72 5.21 -3.40
CA GLY A 49 16.14 5.43 -3.66
C GLY A 49 16.49 5.56 -5.15
N LYS A 50 17.75 5.89 -5.44
CA LYS A 50 18.20 6.05 -6.83
C LYS A 50 18.02 4.74 -7.62
N ASN A 51 17.29 4.80 -8.74
CA ASN A 51 16.99 3.63 -9.58
C ASN A 51 16.36 2.43 -8.82
N GLY A 52 15.61 2.70 -7.74
CA GLY A 52 14.98 1.65 -6.93
C GLY A 52 15.96 0.86 -6.05
N MET A 53 17.17 1.37 -5.82
CA MET A 53 18.22 0.65 -5.08
C MET A 53 17.78 0.26 -3.66
N ASN A 54 17.08 1.16 -2.96
CA ASN A 54 16.65 0.91 -1.58
C ASN A 54 15.61 -0.22 -1.52
N ILE A 55 14.65 -0.22 -2.44
CA ILE A 55 13.67 -1.30 -2.58
C ILE A 55 14.36 -2.64 -2.83
N LYS A 56 15.29 -2.71 -3.80
CA LYS A 56 16.01 -3.94 -4.12
C LYS A 56 16.82 -4.48 -2.94
N MET A 57 17.47 -3.60 -2.19
CA MET A 57 18.24 -3.96 -1.00
C MET A 57 17.33 -4.47 0.12
N ALA A 58 16.20 -3.79 0.37
CA ALA A 58 15.23 -4.21 1.35
C ALA A 58 14.55 -5.55 0.97
N GLU A 59 14.23 -5.78 -0.31
CA GLU A 59 13.70 -7.06 -0.78
C GLU A 59 14.70 -8.20 -0.53
N LYS A 60 15.99 -7.96 -0.80
CA LYS A 60 17.06 -8.93 -0.56
C LYS A 60 17.21 -9.28 0.92
N LEU A 61 17.15 -8.27 1.80
CA LEU A 61 17.33 -8.47 3.25
C LEU A 61 16.11 -9.08 3.92
N LEU A 62 14.89 -8.70 3.49
CA LEU A 62 13.65 -9.22 4.05
C LEU A 62 13.20 -10.54 3.41
N GLY A 63 13.76 -10.91 2.27
CA GLY A 63 13.37 -12.11 1.52
C GLY A 63 11.91 -12.08 1.02
N LYS A 64 11.36 -10.89 0.82
CA LYS A 64 9.96 -10.65 0.42
C LYS A 64 9.89 -9.57 -0.64
N HIS A 65 8.89 -9.65 -1.51
CA HIS A 65 8.60 -8.55 -2.41
C HIS A 65 8.11 -7.33 -1.65
N ILE A 66 8.55 -6.14 -2.04
CA ILE A 66 8.19 -4.90 -1.37
C ILE A 66 7.27 -4.06 -2.25
N LYS A 67 6.17 -3.62 -1.67
CA LYS A 67 5.32 -2.56 -2.23
C LYS A 67 5.38 -1.36 -1.31
N VAL A 68 5.54 -0.17 -1.89
CA VAL A 68 5.54 1.08 -1.14
C VAL A 68 4.45 1.99 -1.68
N PHE A 69 3.68 2.59 -0.78
CA PHE A 69 2.70 3.61 -1.11
C PHE A 69 2.85 4.80 -0.17
N GLU A 70 2.65 6.00 -0.72
CA GLU A 70 2.65 7.21 0.07
C GLU A 70 1.27 7.45 0.70
N TYR A 71 1.25 7.73 2.01
CA TYR A 71 0.04 8.14 2.71
C TYR A 71 -0.43 9.52 2.27
N SER A 72 -1.75 9.75 2.32
CA SER A 72 -2.34 11.08 2.23
C SER A 72 -3.49 11.19 3.22
N GLU A 73 -3.65 12.38 3.80
CA GLU A 73 -4.82 12.70 4.64
C GLU A 73 -6.09 12.86 3.79
N ASP A 74 -5.96 13.30 2.53
CA ASP A 74 -7.07 13.23 1.58
C ASP A 74 -7.25 11.78 1.12
N VAL A 75 -8.35 11.17 1.55
CA VAL A 75 -8.75 9.79 1.20
C VAL A 75 -8.78 9.57 -0.31
N LYS A 76 -9.23 10.55 -1.11
CA LYS A 76 -9.27 10.39 -2.57
C LYS A 76 -7.85 10.30 -3.14
N GLN A 77 -6.95 11.17 -2.69
CA GLN A 77 -5.56 11.11 -3.09
C GLN A 77 -4.88 9.82 -2.60
N PHE A 78 -5.15 9.37 -1.37
CA PHE A 78 -4.61 8.11 -0.86
C PHE A 78 -5.08 6.91 -1.68
N VAL A 79 -6.37 6.83 -2.02
CA VAL A 79 -6.90 5.79 -2.91
C VAL A 79 -6.27 5.87 -4.31
N LYS A 80 -6.00 7.08 -4.83
CA LYS A 80 -5.29 7.26 -6.09
C LYS A 80 -3.83 6.78 -6.03
N ASN A 81 -3.15 6.98 -4.90
CA ASN A 81 -1.81 6.42 -4.67
C ASN A 81 -1.84 4.89 -4.67
N LEU A 82 -2.86 4.27 -4.06
CA LEU A 82 -3.04 2.81 -4.05
C LEU A 82 -3.49 2.24 -5.40
N ILE A 83 -4.28 3.00 -6.17
CA ILE A 83 -4.87 2.61 -7.44
C ILE A 83 -4.58 3.69 -8.50
N PRO A 84 -3.37 3.69 -9.11
CA PRO A 84 -3.01 4.69 -10.11
C PRO A 84 -3.93 4.70 -11.35
N PHE A 85 -4.65 3.60 -11.60
CA PHE A 85 -5.60 3.47 -12.71
C PHE A 85 -7.00 4.05 -12.41
N ALA A 86 -7.23 4.59 -11.21
CA ALA A 86 -8.50 5.21 -10.84
C ALA A 86 -8.75 6.48 -11.67
N LYS A 87 -9.88 6.52 -12.38
CA LYS A 87 -10.32 7.68 -13.17
C LYS A 87 -11.23 8.60 -12.36
N ARG A 88 -12.09 8.02 -11.54
CA ARG A 88 -12.99 8.72 -10.62
C ARG A 88 -13.01 7.98 -9.31
N ILE A 89 -13.08 8.73 -8.21
CA ILE A 89 -13.19 8.21 -6.86
C ILE A 89 -14.33 8.96 -6.17
N GLU A 90 -15.29 8.21 -5.65
CA GLU A 90 -16.41 8.74 -4.88
C GLU A 90 -16.44 8.05 -3.53
N ILE A 91 -16.72 8.83 -2.49
CA ILE A 91 -16.82 8.35 -1.10
C ILE A 91 -18.26 8.61 -0.69
N LYS A 92 -18.99 7.54 -0.34
CA LYS A 92 -20.35 7.62 0.20
C LYS A 92 -20.40 6.83 1.49
N ASN A 93 -20.71 7.49 2.59
CA ASN A 93 -20.71 6.89 3.93
C ASN A 93 -19.36 6.16 4.15
N ASP A 94 -19.38 4.85 4.43
CA ASP A 94 -18.20 4.00 4.62
C ASP A 94 -17.84 3.16 3.37
N LYS A 95 -18.10 3.70 2.18
CA LYS A 95 -17.83 3.03 0.91
C LYS A 95 -17.08 3.92 -0.06
N ILE A 96 -15.98 3.40 -0.59
CA ILE A 96 -15.23 3.99 -1.70
C ILE A 96 -15.65 3.30 -3.00
N ILE A 97 -16.05 4.07 -3.99
CA ILE A 97 -16.34 3.61 -5.35
C ILE A 97 -15.25 4.15 -6.27
N VAL A 98 -14.57 3.25 -6.97
CA VAL A 98 -13.46 3.56 -7.88
C VAL A 98 -13.84 3.18 -9.28
N TRP A 99 -13.91 4.15 -10.20
CA TRP A 99 -14.13 3.86 -11.62
C TRP A 99 -12.78 3.73 -12.33
N ALA A 100 -12.65 2.68 -13.13
CA ALA A 100 -11.48 2.47 -13.96
C ALA A 100 -11.88 1.98 -15.36
N GLU A 101 -10.98 2.17 -16.33
CA GLU A 101 -11.15 1.61 -17.67
C GLU A 101 -11.31 0.07 -17.58
N PRO A 102 -12.24 -0.54 -18.35
CA PRO A 102 -12.49 -1.99 -18.31
C PRO A 102 -11.21 -2.83 -18.42
N GLN A 103 -10.29 -2.46 -19.31
CA GLN A 103 -8.99 -3.12 -19.49
C GLN A 103 -8.05 -3.05 -18.28
N LYS A 104 -8.24 -2.09 -17.36
CA LYS A 104 -7.41 -1.95 -16.15
C LYS A 104 -8.04 -2.60 -14.93
N LYS A 105 -9.35 -2.88 -14.93
CA LYS A 105 -10.05 -3.50 -13.79
C LYS A 105 -9.38 -4.79 -13.31
N GLY A 106 -8.96 -5.65 -14.24
CA GLY A 106 -8.26 -6.89 -13.90
C GLY A 106 -6.97 -6.66 -13.10
N LYS A 107 -6.21 -5.60 -13.43
CA LYS A 107 -4.99 -5.23 -12.70
C LYS A 107 -5.28 -4.68 -11.31
N ILE A 108 -6.40 -3.97 -11.14
CA ILE A 108 -6.83 -3.45 -9.84
C ILE A 108 -7.29 -4.59 -8.93
N ILE A 109 -8.10 -5.51 -9.47
CA ILE A 109 -8.66 -6.63 -8.71
C ILE A 109 -7.57 -7.65 -8.34
N GLY A 110 -6.69 -7.97 -9.29
CA GLY A 110 -5.68 -9.01 -9.15
C GLY A 110 -6.25 -10.43 -9.25
N LYS A 111 -5.37 -11.43 -9.42
CA LYS A 111 -5.76 -12.85 -9.54
C LYS A 111 -6.52 -13.28 -8.28
N GLY A 112 -7.74 -13.79 -8.44
CA GLY A 112 -8.60 -14.20 -7.30
C GLY A 112 -8.98 -13.06 -6.34
N GLY A 113 -8.89 -11.80 -6.80
CA GLY A 113 -9.14 -10.62 -5.98
C GLY A 113 -8.05 -10.30 -4.97
N SER A 114 -6.84 -10.86 -5.12
CA SER A 114 -5.75 -10.69 -4.16
C SER A 114 -5.39 -9.21 -3.92
N ASN A 115 -5.32 -8.41 -4.99
CA ASN A 115 -4.92 -7.02 -4.89
C ASN A 115 -6.02 -6.13 -4.27
N ILE A 116 -7.29 -6.35 -4.63
CA ILE A 116 -8.40 -5.57 -4.02
C ILE A 116 -8.60 -5.91 -2.54
N LYS A 117 -8.33 -7.16 -2.12
CA LYS A 117 -8.32 -7.55 -0.70
C LYS A 117 -7.22 -6.83 0.07
N LEU A 118 -6.01 -6.75 -0.49
CA LEU A 118 -4.91 -5.99 0.08
C LEU A 118 -5.23 -4.51 0.22
N ILE A 119 -5.76 -3.88 -0.84
CA ILE A 119 -6.18 -2.47 -0.84
C ILE A 119 -7.24 -2.23 0.23
N ARG A 120 -8.25 -3.12 0.36
CA ARG A 120 -9.27 -3.02 1.40
C ARG A 120 -8.65 -3.03 2.80
N LYS A 121 -7.69 -3.92 3.06
CA LYS A 121 -6.96 -3.99 4.34
C LYS A 121 -6.18 -2.69 4.63
N ILE A 122 -5.54 -2.10 3.61
CA ILE A 122 -4.82 -0.83 3.73
C ILE A 122 -5.79 0.30 4.10
N ILE A 123 -6.90 0.42 3.35
CA ILE A 123 -7.91 1.47 3.54
C ILE A 123 -8.58 1.34 4.91
N GLU A 124 -8.94 0.14 5.34
CA GLU A 124 -9.57 -0.07 6.64
C GLU A 124 -8.65 0.37 7.77
N ARG A 125 -7.35 0.01 7.72
CA ARG A 125 -6.35 0.40 8.72
C ARG A 125 -6.05 1.90 8.73
N ASN A 126 -6.04 2.55 7.57
CA ASN A 126 -5.51 3.91 7.42
C ASN A 126 -6.58 5.00 7.23
N CYS A 127 -7.81 4.62 6.86
CA CYS A 127 -8.94 5.52 6.61
C CYS A 127 -10.20 5.15 7.40
N LYS A 128 -10.24 3.99 8.09
CA LYS A 128 -11.41 3.44 8.80
C LYS A 128 -12.64 3.16 7.90
N ILE A 129 -12.43 3.07 6.59
CA ILE A 129 -13.48 2.75 5.60
C ILE A 129 -13.44 1.26 5.28
N LYS A 130 -14.58 0.57 5.39
CA LYS A 130 -14.63 -0.91 5.29
C LYS A 130 -14.89 -1.42 3.88
N GLN A 131 -15.53 -0.63 3.02
CA GLN A 131 -15.95 -1.08 1.70
C GLN A 131 -15.25 -0.34 0.58
N ILE A 132 -14.76 -1.12 -0.40
CA ILE A 132 -14.28 -0.62 -1.68
C ILE A 132 -14.89 -1.44 -2.81
N GLU A 133 -15.41 -0.75 -3.82
CA GLU A 133 -16.00 -1.30 -5.04
C GLU A 133 -15.30 -0.71 -6.27
N VAL A 134 -14.93 -1.56 -7.23
CA VAL A 134 -14.32 -1.14 -8.50
C VAL A 134 -15.37 -1.25 -9.60
N ARG A 135 -15.65 -0.11 -10.26
CA ARG A 135 -16.63 0.06 -11.34
C ARG A 135 -16.00 0.37 -12.67
#